data_AF-A0A239LSR9-F1
#
_entry.id   AF-A0A239LSR9-F1
#
_cell.length_a   1.000
_cell.length_b   1.000
_cell.length_c   1.000
_cell.angle_alpha   90.00
_cell.angle_beta   90.00
_cell.angle_gamma   90.00
#
_symmetry.space_group_name_H-M   'P 1'
#
loop_
_entity.id
_entity.type
_entity.pdbx_description
1 polymer ?
#
loop_
_entity_poly.entity_id
_entity_poly.type
_entity_poly.pdbx_seq_one_letter_code
_entity_poly.pdbx_strand_id
1 'polypeptide(L)'
;MWNWHAEEPLTPSVVMRALSVVTGCAVVPLGDDDPPGDAVLCDVWLGVGEFPVGIDCYAPPFEVAEPAAAAEVAALLRRRVLLADDTLIPDRHVLATTDGTLRPVHVDVVETDDGEARSNLRPCTGHDPWCLRQRVPCQQSRWTPDRVVPGLAA
;
A
#
# COMPACT_ATOMS: atom_id res chain seq x y z
N MET A 1 2.62 9.54 -9.02
CA MET A 1 2.25 8.13 -9.21
C MET A 1 2.11 7.52 -7.84
N TRP A 2 1.12 6.67 -7.66
CA TRP A 2 0.94 5.84 -6.45
C TRP A 2 1.18 4.38 -6.82
N ASN A 3 1.84 3.62 -5.95
CA ASN A 3 2.16 2.21 -6.17
C ASN A 3 1.86 1.42 -4.88
N TRP A 4 0.87 0.54 -4.94
CA TRP A 4 0.36 -0.19 -3.79
C TRP A 4 0.30 -1.70 -4.05
N HIS A 5 0.24 -2.47 -2.96
CA HIS A 5 0.04 -3.91 -2.99
C HIS A 5 -1.04 -4.32 -2.00
N ALA A 6 -2.03 -5.09 -2.43
CA ALA A 6 -3.19 -5.45 -1.61
C ALA A 6 -3.35 -6.96 -1.45
N GLU A 7 -4.05 -7.34 -0.38
CA GLU A 7 -4.51 -8.71 -0.19
C GLU A 7 -5.54 -9.12 -1.24
N GLU A 8 -5.56 -10.42 -1.56
CA GLU A 8 -6.62 -11.03 -2.33
C GLU A 8 -7.89 -11.34 -1.50
N PRO A 9 -9.02 -11.62 -2.16
CA PRO A 9 -9.29 -11.44 -3.58
C PRO A 9 -9.68 -9.99 -3.93
N LEU A 10 -9.14 -9.47 -5.04
CA LEU A 10 -9.55 -8.20 -5.65
C LEU A 10 -9.50 -8.31 -7.18
N THR A 11 -10.49 -7.75 -7.87
CA THR A 11 -10.48 -7.63 -9.33
C THR A 11 -10.16 -6.19 -9.73
N PRO A 12 -9.63 -5.95 -10.95
CA PRO A 12 -9.36 -4.59 -11.44
C PRO A 12 -10.58 -3.67 -11.31
N SER A 13 -11.76 -4.16 -11.69
CA SER A 13 -13.02 -3.39 -11.59
C SER A 13 -13.40 -2.98 -10.17
N VAL A 14 -13.12 -3.83 -9.16
CA VAL A 14 -13.40 -3.53 -7.76
C VAL A 14 -12.43 -2.47 -7.23
N VAL A 15 -11.15 -2.60 -7.57
CA VAL A 15 -10.09 -1.63 -7.20
C VAL A 15 -10.37 -0.26 -7.82
N MET A 16 -10.59 -0.21 -9.14
CA MET A 16 -10.84 1.05 -9.86
C MET A 16 -12.10 1.76 -9.36
N ARG A 17 -13.15 1.00 -9.02
CA ARG A 17 -14.37 1.59 -8.43
C ARG A 17 -14.09 2.19 -7.05
N ALA A 18 -13.33 1.51 -6.19
CA ALA A 18 -12.97 2.04 -4.89
C ALA A 18 -12.10 3.30 -5.01
N LEU A 19 -11.10 3.27 -5.90
CA LEU A 19 -10.28 4.44 -6.22
C LEU A 19 -11.14 5.60 -6.70
N SER A 20 -12.09 5.38 -7.62
CA SER A 20 -12.95 6.45 -8.14
C SER A 20 -13.82 7.10 -7.06
N VAL A 21 -14.32 6.30 -6.12
CA VAL A 21 -15.06 6.82 -4.95
C VAL A 21 -14.17 7.71 -4.08
N VAL A 22 -12.92 7.31 -3.83
CA VAL A 22 -11.98 8.02 -2.94
C VAL A 22 -11.38 9.25 -3.60
N THR A 23 -11.01 9.17 -4.87
CA THR A 23 -10.40 10.29 -5.60
C THR A 23 -11.44 11.30 -6.08
N GLY A 24 -12.70 10.89 -6.24
CA GLY A 24 -13.75 11.70 -6.84
C GLY A 24 -13.60 11.90 -8.36
N CYS A 25 -12.64 11.21 -8.98
CA CYS A 25 -12.33 11.28 -10.40
C CYS A 25 -12.76 9.99 -11.11
N ALA A 26 -12.84 10.05 -12.45
CA ALA A 26 -12.87 8.83 -13.25
C ALA A 26 -11.57 8.05 -13.03
N VAL A 27 -11.69 6.73 -12.91
CA VAL A 27 -10.55 5.81 -12.85
C VAL A 27 -10.72 4.79 -13.96
N VAL A 28 -9.76 4.73 -14.86
CA VAL A 28 -9.82 3.91 -16.07
C VAL A 28 -8.58 3.04 -16.19
N PRO A 29 -8.63 1.90 -16.90
CA PRO A 29 -7.47 1.05 -17.09
C PRO A 29 -6.30 1.79 -17.75
N LEU A 30 -5.08 1.46 -17.35
CA LEU A 30 -3.89 1.87 -18.09
C LEU A 30 -3.97 1.28 -19.51
N GLY A 31 -3.84 2.15 -20.52
CA GLY A 31 -3.97 1.76 -21.93
C GLY A 31 -5.37 1.98 -22.54
N ASP A 32 -6.28 2.66 -21.83
CA ASP A 32 -7.47 3.23 -22.45
C ASP A 32 -7.07 4.26 -23.53
N ASP A 33 -7.69 4.20 -24.70
CA ASP A 33 -7.29 4.97 -25.89
C ASP A 33 -7.77 6.43 -25.84
N ASP A 34 -8.82 6.73 -25.07
CA ASP A 34 -9.41 8.08 -24.95
C ASP A 34 -9.92 8.36 -23.52
N PRO A 35 -9.03 8.38 -22.52
CA PRO A 35 -9.42 8.65 -21.14
C PRO A 35 -9.87 10.12 -20.97
N PRO A 36 -10.82 10.41 -20.06
CA PRO A 36 -11.12 11.79 -19.66
C PRO A 36 -9.85 12.52 -19.21
N GLY A 37 -9.74 13.82 -19.48
CA GLY A 37 -8.50 14.58 -19.25
C GLY A 37 -8.05 14.69 -17.78
N ASP A 38 -8.95 14.43 -16.84
CA ASP A 38 -8.71 14.40 -15.39
C ASP A 38 -8.80 12.99 -14.79
N ALA A 39 -8.85 11.95 -15.63
CA ALA A 39 -8.93 10.58 -15.17
C ALA A 39 -7.61 10.09 -14.57
N VAL A 40 -7.73 9.29 -13.52
CA VAL A 40 -6.61 8.50 -12.99
C VAL A 40 -6.49 7.24 -13.85
N LEU A 41 -5.33 7.03 -14.46
CA LEU A 41 -5.05 5.76 -15.15
C LEU A 41 -4.59 4.75 -14.11
N CYS A 42 -5.19 3.58 -14.11
CA CYS A 42 -4.92 2.55 -13.11
C CYS A 42 -4.52 1.25 -13.79
N ASP A 43 -3.36 0.72 -13.42
CA ASP A 43 -2.99 -0.66 -13.75
C ASP A 43 -3.22 -1.54 -12.50
N VAL A 44 -3.81 -2.71 -12.71
CA VAL A 44 -4.06 -3.69 -11.64
C VAL A 44 -3.67 -5.06 -12.17
N TRP A 45 -2.65 -5.64 -11.53
CA TRP A 45 -2.10 -6.93 -11.92
C TRP A 45 -1.97 -7.86 -10.71
N LEU A 46 -1.78 -9.14 -11.01
CA LEU A 46 -1.61 -10.18 -10.01
C LEU A 46 -0.16 -10.68 -10.03
N GLY A 47 0.49 -10.64 -8.87
CA GLY A 47 1.79 -11.24 -8.61
C GLY A 47 1.68 -12.34 -7.55
N VAL A 48 2.63 -12.36 -6.62
CA VAL A 48 2.81 -13.43 -5.63
C VAL A 48 2.99 -12.90 -4.20
N GLY A 49 2.85 -13.78 -3.21
CA GLY A 49 3.03 -13.46 -1.79
C GLY A 49 1.72 -13.14 -1.05
N GLU A 50 1.83 -12.52 0.12
CA GLU A 50 0.70 -12.17 1.00
C GLU A 50 -0.11 -10.95 0.48
N PHE A 51 0.52 -10.11 -0.33
CA PHE A 51 -0.07 -8.92 -0.95
C PHE A 51 0.10 -8.95 -2.47
N PRO A 52 -0.51 -9.94 -3.16
CA PRO A 52 -0.17 -10.23 -4.55
C PRO A 52 -0.84 -9.26 -5.54
N VAL A 53 -1.83 -8.46 -5.14
CA VAL A 53 -2.54 -7.55 -6.05
C VAL A 53 -1.76 -6.23 -6.14
N GLY A 54 -1.04 -6.03 -7.26
CA GLY A 54 -0.36 -4.77 -7.55
C GLY A 54 -1.33 -3.73 -8.12
N ILE A 55 -1.19 -2.47 -7.68
CA ILE A 55 -2.05 -1.36 -8.07
C ILE A 55 -1.16 -0.14 -8.34
N ASP A 56 -1.11 0.30 -9.59
CA ASP A 56 -0.44 1.53 -9.98
C ASP A 56 -1.48 2.57 -10.37
N CYS A 57 -1.35 3.78 -9.82
CA CYS A 57 -2.16 4.93 -10.20
C CYS A 57 -1.28 6.02 -10.81
N TYR A 58 -1.57 6.38 -12.06
CA TYR A 58 -0.93 7.45 -12.80
C TYR A 58 -1.82 8.67 -12.84
N ALA A 59 -1.20 9.86 -12.78
CA ALA A 59 -1.89 11.14 -12.66
C ALA A 59 -2.96 11.21 -11.54
N PRO A 60 -2.68 10.73 -10.31
CA PRO A 60 -3.63 10.90 -9.22
C PRO A 60 -3.84 12.40 -8.92
N PRO A 61 -5.04 12.78 -8.43
CA PRO A 61 -5.35 14.17 -8.10
C PRO A 61 -4.39 14.71 -7.03
N PHE A 62 -3.91 15.94 -7.22
CA PHE A 62 -2.88 16.54 -6.36
C PHE A 62 -3.39 16.85 -4.95
N GLU A 63 -4.67 17.15 -4.82
CA GLU A 63 -5.34 17.51 -3.58
C GLU A 63 -5.53 16.32 -2.63
N VAL A 64 -5.39 15.09 -3.14
CA VAL A 64 -5.56 13.86 -2.36
C VAL A 64 -4.19 13.33 -1.95
N ALA A 65 -3.97 13.23 -0.64
CA ALA A 65 -2.74 12.62 -0.13
C ALA A 65 -2.79 11.09 -0.29
N GLU A 66 -1.79 10.52 -0.96
CA GLU A 66 -1.67 9.07 -1.21
C GLU A 66 -1.99 8.18 0.01
N PRO A 67 -1.43 8.43 1.21
CA PRO A 67 -1.67 7.55 2.35
C PRO A 67 -3.12 7.61 2.83
N ALA A 68 -3.77 8.78 2.71
CA ALA A 68 -5.18 8.93 3.03
C ALA A 68 -6.06 8.19 2.02
N ALA A 69 -5.72 8.29 0.72
CA ALA A 69 -6.41 7.53 -0.33
C ALA A 69 -6.30 6.02 -0.09
N ALA A 70 -5.09 5.52 0.17
CA ALA A 70 -4.87 4.10 0.42
C ALA A 70 -5.59 3.60 1.67
N ALA A 71 -5.63 4.40 2.75
CA ALA A 71 -6.41 4.12 3.96
C ALA A 71 -7.90 3.98 3.67
N GLU A 72 -8.49 4.92 2.93
CA GLU A 72 -9.90 4.87 2.57
C GLU A 72 -10.23 3.71 1.63
N VAL A 73 -9.37 3.46 0.63
CA VAL A 73 -9.50 2.30 -0.26
C VAL A 73 -9.43 0.99 0.53
N ALA A 74 -8.47 0.84 1.44
CA ALA A 74 -8.35 -0.35 2.30
C ALA A 74 -9.61 -0.58 3.14
N ALA A 75 -10.17 0.50 3.72
CA ALA A 75 -11.40 0.44 4.49
C ALA A 75 -12.62 0.05 3.63
N LEU A 76 -12.77 0.65 2.44
CA LEU A 76 -13.85 0.35 1.51
C LEU A 76 -13.79 -1.10 1.00
N LEU A 77 -12.60 -1.57 0.66
CA LEU A 77 -12.38 -2.92 0.15
C LEU A 77 -12.35 -3.99 1.24
N ARG A 78 -12.23 -3.59 2.52
CA ARG A 78 -11.99 -4.49 3.65
C ARG A 78 -10.78 -5.39 3.40
N ARG A 79 -9.72 -4.83 2.82
CA ARG A 79 -8.45 -5.50 2.53
C ARG A 79 -7.31 -4.63 3.02
N ARG A 80 -6.26 -5.26 3.52
CA ARG A 80 -5.04 -4.55 3.87
C ARG A 80 -4.31 -4.15 2.59
N VAL A 81 -3.76 -2.95 2.59
CA VAL A 81 -2.99 -2.38 1.46
C VAL A 81 -1.64 -1.93 1.98
N LEU A 82 -0.57 -2.41 1.37
CA LEU A 82 0.79 -1.94 1.55
C LEU A 82 1.07 -0.82 0.55
N LEU A 83 1.72 0.21 1.03
CA LEU A 83 2.28 1.30 0.24
C LEU A 83 3.74 1.48 0.63
N ALA A 84 4.53 2.01 -0.31
CA ALA A 84 5.90 2.38 -0.05
C ALA A 84 5.97 3.36 1.13
N ASP A 85 7.00 3.19 1.95
CA ASP A 85 7.34 4.15 2.98
C ASP A 85 8.01 5.40 2.39
N ASP A 86 8.11 6.46 3.18
CA ASP A 86 8.84 7.68 2.80
C ASP A 86 10.37 7.56 2.95
N THR A 87 10.86 6.41 3.40
CA THR A 87 12.28 6.10 3.48
C THR A 87 12.73 5.25 2.30
N LEU A 88 14.04 5.26 2.02
CA LEU A 88 14.65 4.39 1.00
C LEU A 88 14.95 2.97 1.53
N ILE A 89 14.28 2.54 2.60
CA ILE A 89 14.47 1.20 3.18
C ILE A 89 13.52 0.24 2.45
N PRO A 90 14.01 -0.69 1.60
CA PRO A 90 13.16 -1.46 0.70
C PRO A 90 12.17 -2.38 1.41
N ASP A 91 12.52 -2.85 2.61
CA ASP A 91 11.68 -3.76 3.40
C ASP A 91 10.70 -3.03 4.32
N ARG A 92 10.73 -1.68 4.38
CA ARG A 92 9.86 -0.88 5.24
C ARG A 92 8.73 -0.29 4.42
N HIS A 93 7.52 -0.49 4.90
CA HIS A 93 6.29 -0.10 4.23
C HIS A 93 5.33 0.56 5.22
N VAL A 94 4.26 1.13 4.69
CA VAL A 94 3.09 1.51 5.48
C VAL A 94 1.94 0.58 5.12
N LEU A 95 1.32 0.01 6.15
CA LEU A 95 0.12 -0.81 6.05
C LEU A 95 -1.10 0.06 6.32
N ALA A 96 -1.96 0.22 5.32
CA ALA A 96 -3.34 0.60 5.50
C ALA A 96 -4.15 -0.64 5.91
N THR A 97 -4.73 -0.61 7.11
CA THR A 97 -5.55 -1.69 7.66
C THR A 97 -7.00 -1.60 7.18
N THR A 98 -7.78 -2.66 7.43
CA THR A 98 -9.18 -2.79 6.94
C THR A 98 -10.18 -1.85 7.61
N ASP A 99 -9.75 -1.10 8.62
CA ASP A 99 -10.46 0.00 9.28
C ASP A 99 -9.91 1.39 8.89
N GLY A 100 -8.99 1.44 7.92
CA GLY A 100 -8.40 2.67 7.40
C GLY A 100 -7.28 3.25 8.25
N THR A 101 -6.78 2.52 9.25
CA THR A 101 -5.62 3.01 10.02
C THR A 101 -4.32 2.76 9.27
N LEU A 102 -3.38 3.69 9.39
CA LEU A 102 -2.03 3.57 8.82
C LEU A 102 -1.04 3.12 9.90
N ARG A 103 -0.23 2.11 9.58
CA ARG A 103 0.75 1.50 10.50
C ARG A 103 2.07 1.25 9.78
N PRO A 104 3.22 1.70 10.29
CA PRO A 104 4.51 1.32 9.71
C PRO A 104 4.76 -0.18 9.96
N VAL A 105 5.22 -0.89 8.94
CA VAL A 105 5.51 -2.33 8.98
C VAL A 105 6.81 -2.65 8.26
N HIS A 106 7.36 -3.83 8.56
CA HIS A 106 8.38 -4.47 7.75
C HIS A 106 7.79 -5.69 7.05
N VAL A 107 8.23 -5.93 5.82
CA VAL A 107 7.89 -7.11 5.02
C VAL A 107 9.15 -7.64 4.36
N ASP A 108 9.26 -8.95 4.21
CA ASP A 108 10.29 -9.52 3.35
C ASP A 108 9.87 -9.32 1.89
N VAL A 109 10.76 -8.72 1.10
CA VAL A 109 10.59 -8.54 -0.35
C VAL A 109 11.60 -9.43 -1.06
N VAL A 110 11.11 -10.36 -1.87
CA VAL A 110 11.94 -11.32 -2.60
C VAL A 110 11.58 -11.25 -4.08
N GLU A 111 12.55 -10.95 -4.93
CA GLU A 111 12.38 -11.01 -6.38
C GLU A 111 12.15 -12.46 -6.82
N THR A 112 11.15 -12.68 -7.67
CA THR A 112 10.84 -13.99 -8.26
C THR A 112 10.62 -13.84 -9.77
N ASP A 113 10.54 -14.97 -10.49
CA ASP A 113 10.22 -14.94 -11.93
C ASP A 113 8.81 -14.37 -12.20
N ASP A 114 7.94 -14.37 -11.20
CA ASP A 114 6.57 -13.81 -11.23
C ASP A 114 6.48 -12.41 -10.57
N GLY A 115 7.62 -11.76 -10.33
CA GLY A 115 7.76 -10.45 -9.69
C GLY A 115 8.07 -10.51 -8.19
N GLU A 116 8.04 -9.36 -7.52
CA GLU A 116 8.38 -9.25 -6.10
C GLU A 116 7.31 -9.86 -5.18
N ALA A 117 7.68 -10.91 -4.44
CA ALA A 117 6.87 -11.50 -3.38
C ALA A 117 7.03 -10.73 -2.07
N ARG A 118 5.91 -10.30 -1.48
CA ARG A 118 5.85 -9.67 -0.15
C ARG A 118 5.34 -10.66 0.88
N SER A 119 6.08 -10.89 1.97
CA SER A 119 5.72 -11.88 2.99
C SER A 119 6.20 -11.49 4.39
N ASN A 120 5.79 -12.27 5.40
CA ASN A 120 6.23 -12.14 6.79
C ASN A 120 6.03 -10.72 7.34
N LEU A 121 4.82 -10.18 7.22
CA LEU A 121 4.48 -8.86 7.74
C LEU A 121 4.73 -8.76 9.24
N ARG A 122 5.47 -7.72 9.65
CA ARG A 122 5.84 -7.46 11.04
C ARG A 122 5.60 -5.99 11.39
N PRO A 123 4.94 -5.66 12.52
CA PRO A 123 4.82 -4.28 12.97
C PRO A 123 6.19 -3.62 13.17
N CYS A 124 6.36 -2.39 12.68
CA CYS A 124 7.56 -1.59 12.93
C CYS A 124 7.40 -0.88 14.29
N THR A 125 7.93 -1.46 15.36
CA THR A 125 7.84 -0.90 16.73
C THR A 125 9.08 -0.10 17.15
N GLY A 126 10.12 -0.07 16.30
CA GLY A 126 11.41 0.54 16.60
C GLY A 126 12.27 -0.24 17.61
N HIS A 127 11.70 -1.28 18.22
CA HIS A 127 12.36 -2.16 19.19
C HIS A 127 12.39 -3.62 18.71
N ASP A 128 11.70 -3.92 17.61
CA ASP A 128 11.78 -5.23 16.97
C ASP A 128 13.23 -5.53 16.54
N PRO A 129 13.73 -6.77 16.71
CA PRO A 129 15.08 -7.13 16.29
C PRO A 129 15.39 -6.80 14.83
N TRP A 130 14.39 -6.78 13.94
CA TRP A 130 14.55 -6.33 12.56
C TRP A 130 14.84 -4.83 12.49
N CYS A 131 14.05 -3.99 13.17
CA CYS A 131 14.28 -2.54 13.24
C CYS A 131 15.69 -2.19 13.72
N LEU A 132 16.22 -2.95 14.69
CA LEU A 132 17.54 -2.73 15.27
C LEU A 132 18.70 -3.16 14.35
N ARG A 133 18.45 -4.04 13.37
CA ARG A 133 19.46 -4.50 12.40
C ARG A 133 19.58 -3.57 11.18
N GLN A 134 18.62 -2.67 10.97
CA GLN A 134 18.60 -1.80 9.79
C GLN A 134 19.72 -0.76 9.85
N ARG A 135 20.36 -0.51 8.69
CA ARG A 135 21.41 0.52 8.56
C ARG A 135 20.87 1.93 8.71
N VAL A 136 19.59 2.13 8.38
CA VAL A 136 18.88 3.40 8.49
C VAL A 136 17.84 3.29 9.61
N PRO A 137 17.84 4.20 10.60
CA PRO A 137 16.88 4.13 11.69
C PRO A 137 15.44 4.33 11.20
N CYS A 138 14.53 3.45 11.63
CA CYS A 138 13.09 3.58 11.38
C CYS A 138 12.47 4.90 11.90
N GLN A 139 13.20 5.63 12.76
CA GLN A 139 12.81 6.93 13.32
C GLN A 139 12.92 8.09 12.31
N GLN A 140 13.58 7.89 11.16
CA GLN A 140 13.70 8.92 10.12
C GLN A 140 12.45 9.05 9.26
N SER A 141 11.57 8.04 9.26
CA SER A 141 10.29 8.09 8.57
C SER A 141 9.33 9.05 9.26
N ARG A 142 8.49 9.75 8.49
CA ARG A 142 7.35 10.51 9.03
C ARG A 142 6.35 9.60 9.74
N TRP A 143 6.32 8.31 9.37
CA TRP A 143 5.56 7.27 10.03
C TRP A 143 6.40 6.74 11.17
N THR A 144 6.41 7.46 12.29
CA THR A 144 7.16 7.03 13.48
C THR A 144 6.78 5.60 13.84
N PRO A 145 7.73 4.76 14.30
CA PRO A 145 7.43 3.39 14.69
C PRO A 145 6.23 3.31 15.62
N ASP A 146 5.41 2.29 15.44
CA ASP A 146 4.22 2.08 16.23
C ASP A 146 4.63 1.91 17.70
N ARG A 147 4.15 2.85 18.53
CA ARG A 147 4.39 2.83 19.98
C ARG A 147 3.38 1.95 20.70
N VAL A 148 2.36 1.47 19.99
CA VAL A 148 1.45 0.45 20.51
C VAL A 148 2.18 -0.88 20.45
N VAL A 149 2.72 -1.31 21.59
CA VAL A 149 3.15 -2.69 21.76
C VAL A 149 1.93 -3.58 21.47
N PRO A 150 2.01 -4.61 20.60
CA PRO A 150 0.94 -5.57 20.42
C PRO A 150 0.77 -6.36 21.72
N GLY A 151 0.01 -5.80 22.65
CA GLY A 151 -0.27 -6.33 23.96
C GLY A 151 -1.77 -6.32 24.15
N LEU A 152 -2.37 -7.51 24.07
CA LEU A 152 -3.74 -7.84 24.48
C LEU A 152 -4.86 -7.23 23.61
N ALA A 153 -4.98 -7.70 22.38
CA ALA A 153 -6.30 -7.98 21.82
C ALA A 153 -6.49 -9.50 21.88
N ALA A 154 -7.00 -9.98 23.02
CA ALA A 154 -7.50 -11.34 23.20
C ALA A 154 -9.00 -11.38 22.86
#